data_AF-A0A428GXW4-F1
#
_entry.id   AF-A0A428GXW4-F1
#
_cell.length_a   1.000
_cell.length_b   1.000
_cell.length_c   1.000
_cell.angle_alpha   90.00
_cell.angle_beta   90.00
_cell.angle_gamma   90.00
#
_symmetry.space_group_name_H-M   'P 1'
#
loop_
_entity.id
_entity.type
_entity.pdbx_description
1 polymer ?
#
loop_
_entity_poly.entity_id
_entity_poly.type
_entity_poly.pdbx_seq_one_letter_code
_entity_poly.pdbx_strand_id
1 'polypeptide(L)'
;MPLAIQQQITLTVASLVWLEELLSQQANLTGLTVHIKIDSGMGRIGFRDSQEAQQAISRLQAAGAVVEGIFTHFATADELDTSHFVAQLSRFKEILNELAFLPPIVHASNSATTLWHSETIMNAVRLGDIIYGLNPSGRVLDLPYEVKPALSLESALVHVKEIQAGAHVGYGATYTSDSQQIIGTIPMGYADGWTRDMQSFDVLIDGQRCPIVGRVSMDQITVRLPRVYPLGTQVVLIGQSGAELITATDVAEKRGTINYEVVCLISDRVPREYKK
;
A
#
# COMPACT_ATOMS: atom_id res chain seq x y z
N MET A 1 -5.96 27.60 3.17
CA MET A 1 -5.00 28.04 2.13
C MET A 1 -3.73 28.66 2.67
N PRO A 2 -3.73 29.56 3.68
CA PRO A 2 -2.50 30.22 4.14
C PRO A 2 -1.37 29.23 4.49
N LEU A 3 -1.71 28.12 5.13
CA LEU A 3 -0.75 27.06 5.45
C LEU A 3 -0.12 26.43 4.20
N ALA A 4 -0.91 26.12 3.17
CA ALA A 4 -0.40 25.53 1.93
C ALA A 4 0.54 26.48 1.19
N ILE A 5 0.21 27.78 1.15
CA ILE A 5 1.07 28.82 0.56
C ILE A 5 2.37 28.95 1.36
N GLN A 6 2.27 29.08 2.69
CA GLN A 6 3.41 29.24 3.57
C GLN A 6 4.39 28.06 3.50
N GLN A 7 3.85 26.84 3.39
CA GLN A 7 4.63 25.60 3.35
C GLN A 7 4.93 25.10 1.93
N GLN A 8 4.55 25.87 0.90
CA GLN A 8 4.73 25.51 -0.52
C GLN A 8 4.16 24.13 -0.88
N ILE A 9 2.99 23.81 -0.33
CA ILE A 9 2.28 22.54 -0.58
C ILE A 9 1.39 22.72 -1.82
N THR A 10 1.70 22.00 -2.89
CA THR A 10 0.83 21.91 -4.06
C THR A 10 -0.47 21.16 -3.73
N LEU A 11 -1.62 21.78 -4.02
CA LEU A 11 -2.92 21.19 -3.72
C LEU A 11 -3.57 20.55 -4.94
N THR A 12 -4.36 19.51 -4.71
CA THR A 12 -5.26 18.96 -5.73
C THR A 12 -6.59 19.71 -5.72
N VAL A 13 -7.05 20.16 -6.89
CA VAL A 13 -8.39 20.73 -7.10
C VAL A 13 -9.21 19.77 -7.94
N ALA A 14 -10.37 19.38 -7.42
CA ALA A 14 -11.18 18.29 -7.98
C ALA A 14 -12.68 18.61 -8.11
N SER A 15 -13.11 19.83 -7.75
CA SER A 15 -14.52 20.24 -7.79
C SER A 15 -14.64 21.75 -7.92
N LEU A 16 -15.62 22.22 -8.72
CA LEU A 16 -15.96 23.64 -8.83
C LEU A 16 -16.54 24.17 -7.52
N VAL A 17 -17.37 23.39 -6.84
CA VAL A 17 -18.01 23.80 -5.57
C VAL A 17 -16.97 24.14 -4.52
N TRP A 18 -15.91 23.32 -4.41
CA TRP A 18 -14.80 23.60 -3.49
C TRP A 18 -14.06 24.90 -3.87
N LEU A 19 -13.85 25.13 -5.17
CA LEU A 19 -13.20 26.35 -5.66
C LEU A 19 -14.07 27.60 -5.39
N GLU A 20 -15.38 27.50 -5.55
CA GLU A 20 -16.31 28.60 -5.28
C GLU A 20 -16.33 28.98 -3.81
N GLU A 21 -16.37 27.99 -2.92
CA GLU A 21 -16.26 28.21 -1.48
C GLU A 21 -14.91 28.81 -1.11
N LEU A 22 -13.84 28.37 -1.75
CA LEU A 22 -12.52 28.97 -1.53
C LEU A 22 -12.50 30.45 -1.94
N LEU A 23 -13.00 30.77 -3.14
CA LEU A 23 -12.96 32.13 -3.67
C LEU A 23 -13.90 33.09 -2.93
N SER A 24 -14.99 32.58 -2.32
CA SER A 24 -15.88 33.38 -1.48
C SER A 24 -15.18 33.86 -0.20
N GLN A 25 -14.27 33.05 0.34
CA GLN A 25 -13.51 33.38 1.55
C GLN A 25 -12.19 34.08 1.25
N GLN A 26 -11.55 33.75 0.13
CA GLN A 26 -10.23 34.25 -0.25
C GLN A 26 -10.14 34.47 -1.77
N ALA A 27 -10.38 35.71 -2.20
CA ALA A 27 -10.35 36.06 -3.62
C ALA A 27 -8.93 36.08 -4.24
N ASN A 28 -7.88 36.26 -3.42
CA ASN A 28 -6.49 36.27 -3.86
C ASN A 28 -5.76 34.98 -3.45
N LEU A 29 -5.41 34.17 -4.44
CA LEU A 29 -4.71 32.90 -4.33
C LEU A 29 -3.24 32.99 -4.79
N THR A 30 -2.66 34.20 -4.85
CA THR A 30 -1.25 34.40 -5.19
C THR A 30 -0.34 33.55 -4.28
N GLY A 31 0.58 32.82 -4.91
CA GLY A 31 1.50 31.91 -4.22
C GLY A 31 0.94 30.51 -3.98
N LEU A 32 -0.31 30.23 -4.35
CA LEU A 32 -0.86 28.88 -4.33
C LEU A 32 -0.51 28.14 -5.62
N THR A 33 0.03 26.93 -5.50
CA THR A 33 0.25 26.01 -6.62
C THR A 33 -0.77 24.89 -6.57
N VAL A 34 -1.37 24.54 -7.71
CA VAL A 34 -2.43 23.54 -7.79
C VAL A 34 -2.28 22.59 -8.98
N HIS A 35 -2.76 21.37 -8.78
CA HIS A 35 -2.95 20.37 -9.82
C HIS A 35 -4.45 20.05 -9.99
N ILE A 36 -4.92 20.07 -11.24
CA ILE A 36 -6.30 19.72 -11.59
C ILE A 36 -6.45 18.20 -11.65
N LYS A 37 -7.40 17.66 -10.88
CA LYS A 37 -7.73 16.23 -10.92
C LYS A 37 -8.86 15.99 -11.91
N ILE A 38 -8.61 15.11 -12.88
CA ILE A 38 -9.62 14.54 -13.77
C ILE A 38 -10.00 13.15 -13.26
N ASP A 39 -11.31 12.88 -13.22
CA ASP A 39 -11.83 11.52 -13.06
C ASP A 39 -12.15 10.93 -14.43
N SER A 40 -11.22 10.17 -14.98
CA SER A 40 -11.42 9.47 -16.25
C SER A 40 -12.05 8.08 -16.09
N GLY A 41 -12.44 7.67 -14.88
CA GLY A 41 -13.10 6.39 -14.61
C GLY A 41 -12.68 5.68 -13.32
N MET A 42 -12.00 6.37 -12.40
CA MET A 42 -11.73 5.86 -11.04
C MET A 42 -12.96 6.03 -10.14
N GLY A 43 -13.76 7.08 -10.37
CA GLY A 43 -14.98 7.34 -9.61
C GLY A 43 -14.78 7.91 -8.20
N ARG A 44 -13.54 8.27 -7.83
CA ARG A 44 -13.21 8.77 -6.47
C ARG A 44 -13.35 10.29 -6.34
N ILE A 45 -12.52 11.03 -7.08
CA ILE A 45 -12.51 12.50 -7.12
C ILE A 45 -12.03 12.97 -8.50
N GLY A 46 -12.49 14.14 -8.92
CA GLY A 46 -12.01 14.83 -10.11
C GLY A 46 -13.14 15.32 -11.01
N PHE A 47 -12.80 16.27 -11.87
CA PHE A 47 -13.69 16.76 -12.92
C PHE A 47 -13.90 15.65 -13.95
N ARG A 48 -15.15 15.48 -14.40
CA ARG A 48 -15.52 14.53 -15.47
C ARG A 48 -15.82 15.23 -16.79
N ASP A 49 -16.06 16.54 -16.73
CA ASP A 49 -16.37 17.40 -17.86
C ASP A 49 -15.21 18.38 -18.13
N SER A 50 -14.87 18.57 -19.42
CA SER A 50 -13.77 19.44 -19.83
C SER A 50 -14.09 20.92 -19.62
N GLN A 51 -15.36 21.33 -19.74
CA GLN A 51 -15.78 22.70 -19.51
C GLN A 51 -15.66 23.06 -18.04
N GLU A 52 -16.06 22.16 -17.13
CA GLU A 52 -15.87 22.36 -15.70
C GLU A 52 -14.39 22.46 -15.32
N ALA A 53 -13.54 21.58 -15.87
CA ALA A 53 -12.09 21.64 -15.66
C ALA A 53 -11.50 22.96 -16.19
N GLN A 54 -11.90 23.38 -17.40
CA GLN A 54 -11.48 24.64 -18.00
C GLN A 54 -11.92 25.84 -17.15
N GLN A 55 -13.15 25.82 -16.64
CA GLN A 55 -13.68 26.85 -15.74
C GLN A 55 -12.87 26.93 -14.45
N ALA A 56 -12.54 25.78 -13.85
CA ALA A 56 -11.71 25.74 -12.65
C ALA A 56 -10.32 26.35 -12.90
N ILE A 57 -9.65 25.94 -13.99
CA ILE A 57 -8.35 26.48 -14.41
C ILE A 57 -8.41 28.00 -14.54
N SER A 58 -9.40 28.49 -15.29
CA SER A 58 -9.53 29.92 -15.61
C SER A 58 -9.76 30.76 -14.35
N ARG A 59 -10.62 30.27 -13.43
CA ARG A 59 -10.89 30.95 -12.16
C ARG A 59 -9.70 30.93 -11.21
N LEU A 60 -8.98 29.81 -11.12
CA LEU A 60 -7.75 29.70 -10.33
C LEU A 60 -6.68 30.69 -10.81
N GLN A 61 -6.45 30.75 -12.12
CA GLN A 61 -5.49 31.68 -12.73
C GLN A 61 -5.91 33.14 -12.52
N ALA A 62 -7.19 33.46 -12.70
CA ALA A 62 -7.72 34.81 -12.47
C ALA A 62 -7.57 35.26 -11.01
N ALA A 63 -7.62 34.32 -10.07
CA ALA A 63 -7.38 34.58 -8.65
C ALA A 63 -5.89 34.62 -8.27
N GLY A 64 -4.96 34.39 -9.21
CA GLY A 64 -3.51 34.45 -9.00
C GLY A 64 -2.84 33.14 -8.63
N ALA A 65 -3.55 32.00 -8.63
CA ALA A 65 -2.94 30.69 -8.40
C ALA A 65 -2.16 30.20 -9.63
N VAL A 66 -1.12 29.40 -9.40
CA VAL A 66 -0.36 28.71 -10.43
C VAL A 66 -0.98 27.33 -10.66
N VAL A 67 -1.63 27.16 -11.80
CA VAL A 67 -2.11 25.84 -12.26
C VAL A 67 -0.93 25.11 -12.91
N GLU A 68 -0.17 24.38 -12.09
CA GLU A 68 1.08 23.72 -12.48
C GLU A 68 0.84 22.38 -13.17
N GLY A 69 -0.20 21.65 -12.77
CA GLY A 69 -0.41 20.31 -13.30
C GLY A 69 -1.85 19.89 -13.50
N ILE A 70 -2.00 18.78 -14.23
CA ILE A 70 -3.27 18.10 -14.46
C ILE A 70 -3.04 16.58 -14.47
N PHE A 71 -3.96 15.83 -13.86
CA PHE A 71 -3.79 14.39 -13.74
C PHE A 71 -5.06 13.56 -13.67
N THR A 72 -4.94 12.32 -14.14
CA THR A 72 -5.87 11.23 -13.83
C THR A 72 -5.18 10.13 -13.00
N HIS A 73 -5.94 9.11 -12.62
CA HIS A 73 -5.43 7.90 -11.97
C HIS A 73 -6.23 6.69 -12.46
N PHE A 74 -5.53 5.62 -12.78
CA PHE A 74 -6.12 4.40 -13.33
C PHE A 74 -6.59 3.48 -12.22
N ALA A 75 -7.73 2.83 -12.45
CA ALA A 75 -8.36 1.91 -11.52
C ALA A 75 -7.93 0.45 -11.73
N THR A 76 -7.53 0.11 -12.97
CA THR A 76 -7.28 -1.28 -13.40
C THR A 76 -5.98 -1.37 -14.21
N ALA A 77 -4.97 -0.58 -13.86
CA ALA A 77 -3.67 -0.62 -14.57
C ALA A 77 -2.83 -1.86 -14.20
N ASP A 78 -3.29 -2.62 -13.22
CA ASP A 78 -2.70 -3.81 -12.61
C ASP A 78 -3.51 -5.08 -12.89
N GLU A 79 -4.49 -5.01 -13.80
CA GLU A 79 -5.37 -6.10 -14.19
C GLU A 79 -4.97 -6.72 -15.54
N LEU A 80 -5.33 -7.99 -15.77
CA LEU A 80 -5.15 -8.66 -17.06
C LEU A 80 -6.01 -8.04 -18.17
N ASP A 81 -7.26 -7.69 -17.84
CA ASP A 81 -8.16 -7.02 -18.79
C ASP A 81 -7.87 -5.51 -18.81
N THR A 82 -7.33 -5.06 -19.94
CA THR A 82 -6.94 -3.66 -20.14
C THR A 82 -8.08 -2.79 -20.67
N SER A 83 -9.28 -3.34 -20.90
CA SER A 83 -10.40 -2.61 -21.52
C SER A 83 -10.77 -1.33 -20.76
N HIS A 84 -10.87 -1.41 -19.43
CA HIS A 84 -11.17 -0.23 -18.60
C HIS A 84 -9.99 0.75 -18.55
N PHE A 85 -8.76 0.26 -18.44
CA PHE A 85 -7.56 1.10 -18.49
C PHE A 85 -7.49 1.91 -19.80
N VAL A 86 -7.73 1.27 -20.95
CA VAL A 86 -7.74 1.91 -22.26
C VAL A 86 -8.86 2.96 -22.35
N ALA A 87 -10.05 2.66 -21.84
CA ALA A 87 -11.14 3.62 -21.79
C ALA A 87 -10.80 4.84 -20.91
N GLN A 88 -10.19 4.63 -19.74
CA GLN A 88 -9.74 5.71 -18.85
C GLN A 88 -8.65 6.57 -19.49
N LEU A 89 -7.72 5.97 -20.23
CA LEU A 89 -6.65 6.70 -20.92
C LEU A 89 -7.22 7.55 -22.06
N SER A 90 -8.11 6.98 -22.88
CA SER A 90 -8.79 7.69 -23.95
C SER A 90 -9.60 8.87 -23.41
N ARG A 91 -10.41 8.64 -22.36
CA ARG A 91 -11.19 9.72 -21.74
C ARG A 91 -10.34 10.84 -21.19
N PHE A 92 -9.18 10.52 -20.59
CA PHE A 92 -8.27 11.55 -20.11
C PHE A 92 -7.70 12.36 -21.28
N LYS A 93 -7.23 11.71 -22.35
CA LYS A 93 -6.71 12.38 -23.56
C LYS A 93 -7.76 13.26 -24.25
N GLU A 94 -9.00 12.81 -24.33
CA GLU A 94 -10.13 13.61 -24.85
C GLU A 94 -10.28 14.92 -24.07
N ILE A 95 -10.37 14.83 -22.74
CA ILE A 95 -10.48 16.02 -21.88
C ILE A 95 -9.29 16.96 -22.10
N LEU A 96 -8.06 16.43 -22.13
CA LEU A 96 -6.86 17.26 -22.36
C LEU A 96 -6.90 17.99 -23.71
N ASN A 97 -7.39 17.35 -24.77
CA ASN A 97 -7.47 17.95 -26.11
C ASN A 97 -8.53 19.05 -26.21
N GLU A 98 -9.52 19.06 -25.32
CA GLU A 98 -10.60 20.06 -25.27
C GLU A 98 -10.22 21.29 -24.42
N LEU A 99 -9.12 21.24 -23.66
CA LEU A 99 -8.67 22.37 -22.84
C LEU A 99 -7.98 23.44 -23.70
N ALA A 100 -8.32 24.70 -23.43
CA ALA A 100 -7.66 25.86 -24.06
C ALA A 100 -6.27 26.13 -23.45
N PHE A 101 -6.02 25.65 -22.23
CA PHE A 101 -4.73 25.74 -21.55
C PHE A 101 -4.35 24.37 -20.99
N LEU A 102 -3.18 23.88 -21.36
CA LEU A 102 -2.61 22.66 -20.81
C LEU A 102 -1.52 23.03 -19.78
N PRO A 103 -1.66 22.64 -18.50
CA PRO A 103 -0.63 22.83 -17.50
C PRO A 103 0.68 22.11 -17.88
N PRO A 104 1.85 22.64 -17.49
CA PRO A 104 3.14 22.08 -17.89
C PRO A 104 3.38 20.66 -17.37
N ILE A 105 2.80 20.28 -16.22
CA ILE A 105 2.93 18.91 -15.68
C ILE A 105 1.66 18.11 -15.98
N VAL A 106 1.77 17.12 -16.86
CA VAL A 106 0.69 16.17 -17.15
C VAL A 106 1.13 14.81 -16.66
N HIS A 107 0.38 14.23 -15.73
CA HIS A 107 0.73 12.94 -15.13
C HIS A 107 -0.48 12.04 -14.96
N ALA A 108 -0.32 10.74 -15.22
CA ALA A 108 -1.40 9.76 -15.10
C ALA A 108 -0.92 8.47 -14.40
N SER A 109 0.34 8.13 -14.64
CA SER A 109 0.96 6.86 -14.28
C SER A 109 1.15 6.67 -12.78
N ASN A 110 0.73 5.51 -12.30
CA ASN A 110 1.14 4.93 -11.01
C ASN A 110 2.21 3.86 -11.25
N SER A 111 2.61 3.12 -10.20
CA SER A 111 3.55 2.00 -10.33
C SER A 111 3.14 0.99 -11.42
N ALA A 112 1.89 0.55 -11.44
CA ALA A 112 1.38 -0.40 -12.42
C ALA A 112 1.52 0.09 -13.86
N THR A 113 1.10 1.33 -14.14
CA THR A 113 1.26 1.95 -15.47
C THR A 113 2.73 2.02 -15.88
N THR A 114 3.65 2.32 -14.95
CA THR A 114 5.08 2.37 -15.30
C THR A 114 5.71 1.01 -15.57
N LEU A 115 5.10 -0.07 -15.09
CA LEU A 115 5.57 -1.45 -15.29
C LEU A 115 5.03 -2.04 -16.58
N TRP A 116 3.72 -1.93 -16.82
CA TRP A 116 3.04 -2.67 -17.88
C TRP A 116 2.50 -1.80 -19.03
N HIS A 117 2.52 -0.47 -18.87
CA HIS A 117 1.96 0.49 -19.83
C HIS A 117 2.86 1.73 -20.00
N SER A 118 4.18 1.51 -19.99
CA SER A 118 5.19 2.58 -19.97
C SER A 118 5.09 3.54 -21.17
N GLU A 119 4.55 3.09 -22.30
CA GLU A 119 4.27 3.87 -23.50
C GLU A 119 3.19 4.95 -23.30
N THR A 120 2.44 4.88 -22.19
CA THR A 120 1.38 5.83 -21.83
C THR A 120 1.85 6.89 -20.84
N ILE A 121 3.13 6.86 -20.45
CA ILE A 121 3.74 7.86 -19.58
C ILE A 121 3.74 9.22 -20.30
N MET A 122 3.25 10.23 -19.57
CA MET A 122 3.22 11.62 -20.03
C MET A 122 4.57 12.27 -19.70
N ASN A 123 4.61 13.34 -18.90
CA ASN A 123 5.87 13.98 -18.52
C ASN A 123 6.21 13.90 -17.01
N ALA A 124 5.36 13.25 -16.21
CA ALA A 124 5.66 12.88 -14.83
C ALA A 124 4.92 11.59 -14.41
N VAL A 125 5.49 10.88 -13.43
CA VAL A 125 4.98 9.61 -12.88
C VAL A 125 4.83 9.70 -11.36
N ARG A 126 3.88 8.96 -10.79
CA ARG A 126 3.65 8.87 -9.33
C ARG A 126 3.93 7.44 -8.86
N LEU A 127 5.20 7.12 -8.64
CA LEU A 127 5.61 5.80 -8.17
C LEU A 127 5.24 5.61 -6.69
N GLY A 128 4.54 4.52 -6.41
CA GLY A 128 4.20 4.06 -5.07
C GLY A 128 4.92 2.75 -4.78
N ASP A 129 4.23 1.63 -4.87
CA ASP A 129 4.59 0.31 -4.32
C ASP A 129 5.87 -0.26 -4.86
N ILE A 130 6.13 0.05 -6.12
CA ILE A 130 7.36 -0.39 -6.75
C ILE A 130 8.60 0.21 -6.10
N ILE A 131 8.50 1.38 -5.46
CA ILE A 131 9.63 1.97 -4.70
C ILE A 131 9.93 1.17 -3.43
N TYR A 132 8.95 0.41 -2.93
CA TYR A 132 9.09 -0.49 -1.78
C TYR A 132 9.40 -1.94 -2.22
N GLY A 133 9.57 -2.18 -3.53
CA GLY A 133 9.81 -3.51 -4.09
C GLY A 133 8.59 -4.42 -4.00
N LEU A 134 7.39 -3.87 -4.05
CA LEU A 134 6.14 -4.62 -4.02
C LEU A 134 5.52 -4.65 -5.42
N ASN A 135 5.04 -5.84 -5.84
CA ASN A 135 4.27 -5.97 -7.08
C ASN A 135 2.88 -5.34 -6.88
N PRO A 136 2.53 -4.28 -7.63
CA PRO A 136 1.25 -3.60 -7.44
C PRO A 136 0.04 -4.48 -7.76
N SER A 137 0.18 -5.52 -8.59
CA SER A 137 -0.90 -6.46 -8.91
C SER A 137 -0.94 -7.71 -8.02
N GLY A 138 -0.11 -7.77 -6.96
CA GLY A 138 0.11 -8.98 -6.17
C GLY A 138 0.75 -10.10 -7.00
N ARG A 139 -0.08 -11.00 -7.55
CA ARG A 139 0.32 -12.11 -8.45
C ARG A 139 -0.40 -12.15 -9.79
N VAL A 140 -1.27 -11.17 -10.08
CA VAL A 140 -2.07 -11.18 -11.32
C VAL A 140 -1.18 -11.01 -12.56
N LEU A 141 -0.20 -10.12 -12.49
CA LEU A 141 0.77 -9.85 -13.55
C LEU A 141 2.19 -10.11 -13.05
N ASP A 142 3.02 -10.69 -13.91
CA ASP A 142 4.45 -10.83 -13.64
C ASP A 142 5.16 -9.49 -13.78
N LEU A 143 6.15 -9.26 -12.92
CA LEU A 143 6.98 -8.07 -13.02
C LEU A 143 7.91 -8.18 -14.24
N PRO A 144 8.06 -7.10 -15.03
CA PRO A 144 8.94 -7.09 -16.20
C PRO A 144 10.44 -7.12 -15.85
N TYR A 145 10.79 -6.86 -14.59
CA TYR A 145 12.15 -6.91 -14.06
C TYR A 145 12.14 -7.24 -12.58
N GLU A 146 13.28 -7.68 -12.06
CA GLU A 146 13.45 -7.95 -10.63
C GLU A 146 13.34 -6.67 -9.81
N VAL A 147 12.54 -6.72 -8.74
CA VAL A 147 12.46 -5.67 -7.73
C VAL A 147 12.83 -6.24 -6.38
N LYS A 148 13.51 -5.43 -5.59
CA LYS A 148 13.99 -5.84 -4.27
C LYS A 148 13.04 -5.33 -3.19
N PRO A 149 12.37 -6.20 -2.43
CA PRO A 149 11.57 -5.79 -1.28
C PRO A 149 12.40 -4.98 -0.28
N ALA A 150 11.86 -3.84 0.15
CA ALA A 150 12.54 -2.93 1.08
C ALA A 150 12.27 -3.26 2.56
N LEU A 151 11.32 -4.16 2.85
CA LEU A 151 10.86 -4.48 4.20
C LEU A 151 11.11 -5.97 4.53
N SER A 152 11.72 -6.22 5.68
CA SER A 152 11.60 -7.47 6.42
C SER A 152 10.94 -7.21 7.78
N LEU A 153 10.28 -8.22 8.32
CA LEU A 153 9.64 -8.21 9.63
C LEU A 153 10.14 -9.42 10.41
N GLU A 154 10.81 -9.13 11.52
CA GLU A 154 11.54 -10.12 12.31
C GLU A 154 11.18 -9.99 13.79
N SER A 155 11.34 -11.09 14.51
CA SER A 155 11.16 -11.19 15.95
C SER A 155 12.11 -12.25 16.52
N ALA A 156 11.90 -12.68 17.76
CA ALA A 156 12.69 -13.74 18.39
C ALA A 156 11.84 -14.61 19.33
N LEU A 157 12.26 -15.85 19.54
CA LEU A 157 11.63 -16.72 20.55
C LEU A 157 11.91 -16.20 21.97
N VAL A 158 10.84 -15.92 22.72
CA VAL A 158 10.93 -15.47 24.14
C VAL A 158 10.54 -16.55 25.14
N HIS A 159 9.92 -17.62 24.67
CA HIS A 159 9.63 -18.80 25.47
C HIS A 159 9.60 -20.04 24.57
N VAL A 160 10.10 -21.16 25.08
CA VAL A 160 10.06 -22.47 24.41
C VAL A 160 9.71 -23.52 25.46
N LYS A 161 8.73 -24.35 25.17
CA LYS A 161 8.30 -25.43 26.06
C LYS A 161 7.85 -26.65 25.29
N GLU A 162 7.91 -27.80 25.93
CA GLU A 162 7.27 -29.01 25.46
C GLU A 162 5.85 -29.12 26.01
N ILE A 163 4.93 -29.63 25.19
CA ILE A 163 3.57 -29.98 25.57
C ILE A 163 3.31 -31.45 25.24
N GLN A 164 2.50 -32.10 26.07
CA GLN A 164 2.06 -33.49 25.86
C GLN A 164 0.86 -33.53 24.90
N ALA A 165 0.55 -34.71 24.38
CA ALA A 165 -0.66 -34.91 23.57
C ALA A 165 -1.94 -34.53 24.36
N GLY A 166 -2.91 -33.90 23.69
CA GLY A 166 -4.14 -33.41 24.30
C GLY A 166 -4.03 -32.05 24.98
N ALA A 167 -2.85 -31.41 25.00
CA ALA A 167 -2.68 -30.08 25.58
C ALA A 167 -3.28 -28.99 24.68
N HIS A 168 -3.86 -27.96 25.31
CA HIS A 168 -4.49 -26.84 24.59
C HIS A 168 -3.58 -25.61 24.51
N VAL A 169 -3.68 -24.85 23.42
CA VAL A 169 -2.90 -23.60 23.21
C VAL A 169 -3.80 -22.45 22.77
N GLY A 170 -3.60 -21.29 23.40
CA GLY A 170 -4.24 -20.02 23.05
C GLY A 170 -5.68 -19.85 23.56
N TYR A 171 -6.24 -18.66 23.31
CA TYR A 171 -7.59 -18.30 23.75
C TYR A 171 -8.66 -19.24 23.18
N GLY A 172 -9.61 -19.63 24.03
CA GLY A 172 -10.70 -20.53 23.64
C GLY A 172 -10.27 -21.97 23.36
N ALA A 173 -9.01 -22.33 23.68
CA ALA A 173 -8.47 -23.68 23.50
C ALA A 173 -8.67 -24.23 22.08
N THR A 174 -8.54 -23.37 21.06
CA THR A 174 -8.85 -23.74 19.65
C THR A 174 -7.80 -24.65 19.01
N TYR A 175 -6.66 -24.83 19.66
CA TYR A 175 -5.63 -25.78 19.26
C TYR A 175 -5.48 -26.84 20.33
N THR A 176 -5.46 -28.10 19.92
CA THR A 176 -5.19 -29.27 20.76
C THR A 176 -4.07 -30.07 20.10
N SER A 177 -3.00 -30.36 20.83
CA SER A 177 -1.90 -31.16 20.31
C SER A 177 -2.35 -32.62 20.10
N ASP A 178 -2.01 -33.17 18.94
CA ASP A 178 -2.24 -34.58 18.59
C ASP A 178 -1.14 -35.53 19.11
N SER A 179 -0.02 -34.94 19.55
CA SER A 179 1.21 -35.62 19.91
C SER A 179 2.01 -34.76 20.91
N GLN A 180 3.11 -35.29 21.42
CA GLN A 180 4.11 -34.47 22.11
C GLN A 180 4.71 -33.48 21.10
N GLN A 181 4.69 -32.20 21.44
CA GLN A 181 5.10 -31.12 20.54
C GLN A 181 5.90 -30.05 21.29
N ILE A 182 6.68 -29.28 20.55
CA ILE A 182 7.46 -28.17 21.09
C ILE A 182 6.81 -26.88 20.62
N ILE A 183 6.51 -25.99 21.55
CA ILE A 183 5.84 -24.71 21.30
C ILE A 183 6.77 -23.56 21.61
N GLY A 184 6.91 -22.64 20.66
CA GLY A 184 7.58 -21.36 20.82
C GLY A 184 6.58 -20.22 21.02
N THR A 185 6.96 -19.20 21.77
CA THR A 185 6.22 -17.93 21.89
C THR A 185 7.04 -16.80 21.31
N ILE A 186 6.38 -15.95 20.53
CA ILE A 186 6.95 -14.80 19.82
C ILE A 186 6.24 -13.52 20.32
N PRO A 187 6.97 -12.46 20.68
CA PRO A 187 6.42 -11.20 21.19
C PRO A 187 5.90 -10.31 20.04
N MET A 188 4.92 -10.81 19.29
CA MET A 188 4.19 -10.05 18.28
C MET A 188 2.74 -10.53 18.24
N GLY A 189 1.78 -9.62 18.15
CA GLY A 189 0.36 -9.96 18.06
C GLY A 189 -0.45 -8.97 17.24
N TYR A 190 -1.77 -9.01 17.40
CA TYR A 190 -2.66 -8.20 16.57
C TYR A 190 -2.56 -6.70 16.83
N ALA A 191 -2.09 -6.26 18.01
CA ALA A 191 -1.84 -4.84 18.28
C ALA A 191 -0.60 -4.33 17.55
N ASP A 192 0.27 -5.22 17.09
CA ASP A 192 1.48 -4.89 16.34
C ASP A 192 1.25 -4.90 14.82
N GLY A 193 0.05 -5.33 14.37
CA GLY A 193 -0.32 -5.48 12.96
C GLY A 193 -0.44 -6.94 12.49
N TRP A 194 -0.11 -7.93 13.33
CA TRP A 194 -0.25 -9.35 13.00
C TRP A 194 -1.65 -9.84 13.39
N THR A 195 -2.62 -9.62 12.52
CA THR A 195 -4.05 -9.77 12.81
C THR A 195 -4.47 -11.23 13.08
N ARG A 196 -5.67 -11.41 13.68
CA ARG A 196 -6.14 -12.73 14.17
C ARG A 196 -6.42 -13.76 13.07
N ASP A 197 -6.70 -13.30 11.87
CA ASP A 197 -6.83 -14.10 10.64
C ASP A 197 -5.51 -14.76 10.21
N MET A 198 -4.36 -14.32 10.74
CA MET A 198 -3.06 -14.96 10.55
C MET A 198 -2.89 -16.27 11.33
N GLN A 199 -3.91 -16.73 12.06
CA GLN A 199 -3.92 -18.06 12.65
C GLN A 199 -3.67 -19.14 11.57
N SER A 200 -2.88 -20.14 11.91
CA SER A 200 -2.46 -21.23 11.00
C SER A 200 -1.62 -20.76 9.80
N PHE A 201 -1.11 -19.53 9.79
CA PHE A 201 -0.05 -19.12 8.89
C PHE A 201 1.32 -19.56 9.44
N ASP A 202 2.33 -19.64 8.58
CA ASP A 202 3.68 -20.02 8.99
C ASP A 202 4.55 -18.79 9.27
N VAL A 203 5.51 -18.95 10.17
CA VAL A 203 6.70 -18.08 10.27
C VAL A 203 7.94 -18.90 9.92
N LEU A 204 9.07 -18.25 9.64
CA LEU A 204 10.34 -18.96 9.40
C LEU A 204 11.25 -18.91 10.62
N ILE A 205 11.77 -20.07 11.01
CA ILE A 205 12.73 -20.22 12.12
C ILE A 205 13.78 -21.22 11.65
N ASP A 206 15.05 -20.79 11.60
CA ASP A 206 16.18 -21.63 11.17
C ASP A 206 15.96 -22.30 9.79
N GLY A 207 15.44 -21.51 8.83
CA GLY A 207 15.13 -21.98 7.48
C GLY A 207 13.94 -22.92 7.36
N GLN A 208 13.10 -23.04 8.40
CA GLN A 208 11.93 -23.94 8.41
C GLN A 208 10.64 -23.19 8.69
N ARG A 209 9.56 -23.60 8.00
CA ARG A 209 8.20 -23.13 8.27
C ARG A 209 7.67 -23.70 9.58
N CYS A 210 7.31 -22.81 10.50
CA CYS A 210 6.75 -23.14 11.80
C CYS A 210 5.32 -22.56 11.88
N PRO A 211 4.28 -23.40 11.95
CA PRO A 211 2.91 -22.91 11.90
C PRO A 211 2.52 -22.23 13.22
N ILE A 212 1.79 -21.12 13.10
CA ILE A 212 1.11 -20.46 14.22
C ILE A 212 -0.01 -21.36 14.71
N VAL A 213 0.05 -21.73 15.99
CA VAL A 213 -0.93 -22.59 16.65
C VAL A 213 -1.69 -21.82 17.72
N GLY A 214 -2.99 -22.08 17.83
CA GLY A 214 -3.89 -21.30 18.69
C GLY A 214 -4.21 -19.92 18.12
N ARG A 215 -5.04 -19.17 18.83
CA ARG A 215 -5.40 -17.80 18.43
C ARG A 215 -4.25 -16.83 18.64
N VAL A 216 -4.05 -15.92 17.69
CA VAL A 216 -3.19 -14.76 17.85
C VAL A 216 -3.71 -13.88 19.01
N SER A 217 -2.84 -13.55 19.95
CA SER A 217 -3.14 -12.67 21.08
C SER A 217 -2.78 -11.22 20.75
N MET A 218 -3.03 -10.30 21.70
CA MET A 218 -2.77 -8.87 21.49
C MET A 218 -1.29 -8.60 21.20
N ASP A 219 -0.40 -9.21 21.97
CA ASP A 219 1.03 -8.91 21.96
C ASP A 219 1.92 -10.13 21.67
N GLN A 220 1.31 -11.31 21.48
CA GLN A 220 2.05 -12.56 21.34
C GLN A 220 1.34 -13.57 20.41
N ILE A 221 2.15 -14.38 19.74
CA ILE A 221 1.73 -15.58 19.01
C ILE A 221 2.51 -16.80 19.50
N THR A 222 1.92 -17.97 19.27
CA THR A 222 2.54 -19.26 19.57
C THR A 222 2.72 -20.06 18.29
N VAL A 223 3.84 -20.74 18.15
CA VAL A 223 4.20 -21.54 16.97
C VAL A 223 4.61 -22.94 17.36
N ARG A 224 4.32 -23.92 16.50
CA ARG A 224 4.85 -25.28 16.66
C ARG A 224 6.24 -25.36 16.06
N LEU A 225 7.20 -25.85 16.84
CA LEU A 225 8.61 -25.95 16.49
C LEU A 225 8.98 -27.41 16.15
N PRO A 226 9.88 -27.63 15.17
CA PRO A 226 10.37 -28.97 14.80
C PRO A 226 11.33 -29.56 15.85
N ARG A 227 11.96 -28.72 16.66
CA ARG A 227 12.92 -29.09 17.71
C ARG A 227 12.97 -28.00 18.78
N VAL A 228 13.68 -28.26 19.87
CA VAL A 228 13.93 -27.25 20.90
C VAL A 228 14.93 -26.24 20.34
N TYR A 229 14.59 -24.96 20.43
CA TYR A 229 15.45 -23.83 20.06
C TYR A 229 15.81 -23.00 21.30
N PRO A 230 16.99 -22.35 21.32
CA PRO A 230 17.33 -21.41 22.38
C PRO A 230 16.45 -20.15 22.33
N LEU A 231 16.25 -19.51 23.49
CA LEU A 231 15.64 -18.17 23.54
C LEU A 231 16.50 -17.18 22.75
N GLY A 232 15.86 -16.21 22.10
CA GLY A 232 16.52 -15.27 21.20
C GLY A 232 16.74 -15.79 19.77
N THR A 233 16.39 -17.05 19.47
CA THR A 233 16.41 -17.54 18.08
C THR A 233 15.54 -16.64 17.21
N GLN A 234 16.11 -16.16 16.10
CA GLN A 234 15.45 -15.27 15.16
C GLN A 234 14.21 -15.95 14.55
N VAL A 235 13.14 -15.18 14.43
CA VAL A 235 11.91 -15.55 13.75
C VAL A 235 11.64 -14.54 12.65
N VAL A 236 11.43 -15.01 11.42
CA VAL A 236 11.11 -14.16 10.27
C VAL A 236 9.63 -14.31 9.94
N LEU A 237 8.89 -13.21 10.05
CA LEU A 237 7.47 -13.15 9.69
C LEU A 237 7.28 -12.70 8.23
N ILE A 238 8.12 -11.77 7.76
CA ILE A 238 8.22 -11.34 6.36
C ILE A 238 9.71 -11.22 6.04
N GLY A 239 10.19 -11.89 5.00
CA GLY A 239 11.59 -11.94 4.62
C GLY A 239 12.07 -13.38 4.40
N GLN A 240 13.38 -13.52 4.29
CA GLN A 240 14.04 -14.78 3.96
C GLN A 240 14.69 -15.41 5.19
N SER A 241 14.60 -16.74 5.31
CA SER A 241 15.38 -17.55 6.25
C SER A 241 15.85 -18.81 5.52
N GLY A 242 17.16 -18.98 5.36
CA GLY A 242 17.71 -20.06 4.53
C GLY A 242 17.19 -19.98 3.08
N ALA A 243 16.64 -21.09 2.58
CA ALA A 243 16.02 -21.17 1.25
C ALA A 243 14.53 -20.77 1.25
N GLU A 244 13.92 -20.57 2.42
CA GLU A 244 12.51 -20.20 2.54
C GLU A 244 12.32 -18.69 2.53
N LEU A 245 11.21 -18.25 1.93
CA LEU A 245 10.80 -16.86 1.82
C LEU A 245 9.33 -16.73 2.20
N ILE A 246 9.02 -15.69 2.98
CA ILE A 246 7.66 -15.18 3.16
C ILE A 246 7.64 -13.73 2.69
N THR A 247 6.83 -13.43 1.69
CA THR A 247 6.65 -12.10 1.13
C THR A 247 5.44 -11.40 1.76
N ALA A 248 5.36 -10.07 1.60
CA ALA A 248 4.16 -9.33 1.95
C ALA A 248 2.93 -9.79 1.14
N THR A 249 3.13 -10.31 -0.07
CA THR A 249 2.06 -10.89 -0.90
C THR A 249 1.54 -12.20 -0.30
N ASP A 250 2.40 -13.09 0.22
CA ASP A 250 1.95 -14.33 0.89
C ASP A 250 1.05 -14.02 2.11
N VAL A 251 1.41 -12.99 2.88
CA VAL A 251 0.61 -12.49 4.00
C VAL A 251 -0.71 -11.89 3.51
N ALA A 252 -0.69 -11.14 2.41
CA ALA A 252 -1.87 -10.53 1.84
C ALA A 252 -2.89 -11.59 1.35
N GLU A 253 -2.41 -12.65 0.69
CA GLU A 253 -3.22 -13.77 0.22
C GLU A 253 -3.89 -14.51 1.39
N LYS A 254 -3.15 -14.76 2.47
CA LYS A 254 -3.72 -15.34 3.69
C LYS A 254 -4.85 -14.49 4.28
N ARG A 255 -4.71 -13.16 4.23
CA ARG A 255 -5.68 -12.20 4.79
C ARG A 255 -6.82 -11.86 3.82
N GLY A 256 -6.73 -12.23 2.55
CA GLY A 256 -7.68 -11.81 1.52
C GLY A 256 -7.62 -10.30 1.23
N THR A 257 -6.42 -9.74 1.19
CA THR A 257 -6.15 -8.31 0.96
C THR A 257 -5.00 -8.12 -0.04
N ILE A 258 -4.44 -6.92 -0.12
CA ILE A 258 -3.29 -6.54 -0.95
C ILE A 258 -2.03 -6.27 -0.11
N ASN A 259 -0.85 -6.44 -0.70
CA ASN A 259 0.44 -6.28 -0.02
C ASN A 259 0.66 -4.86 0.58
N TYR A 260 0.08 -3.82 -0.02
CA TYR A 260 -0.01 -2.45 0.50
C TYR A 260 -0.60 -2.38 1.89
N GLU A 261 -1.72 -3.08 2.10
CA GLU A 261 -2.42 -3.05 3.38
C GLU A 261 -1.60 -3.78 4.44
N VAL A 262 -0.94 -4.89 4.08
CA VAL A 262 -0.06 -5.63 4.97
C VAL A 262 1.03 -4.74 5.56
N VAL A 263 1.77 -4.01 4.71
CA VAL A 263 2.88 -3.18 5.18
C VAL A 263 2.41 -1.93 5.94
N CYS A 264 1.24 -1.38 5.60
CA CYS A 264 0.65 -0.23 6.29
C CYS A 264 0.11 -0.57 7.69
N LEU A 265 -0.33 -1.82 7.91
CA LEU A 265 -0.93 -2.22 9.19
C LEU A 265 0.08 -2.60 10.26
N ILE A 266 1.37 -2.65 9.95
CA ILE A 266 2.42 -2.78 10.96
C ILE A 266 2.38 -1.52 11.83
N SER A 267 1.98 -1.66 13.09
CA SER A 267 1.70 -0.51 13.96
C SER A 267 2.98 0.22 14.40
N ASP A 268 2.86 1.45 14.90
CA ASP A 268 3.98 2.22 15.45
C ASP A 268 4.66 1.59 16.69
N ARG A 269 4.05 0.54 17.30
CA ARG A 269 4.68 -0.24 18.37
C ARG A 269 5.90 -1.02 17.89
N VAL A 270 5.96 -1.35 16.59
CA VAL A 270 7.06 -2.10 15.99
C VAL A 270 8.17 -1.12 15.60
N PRO A 271 9.38 -1.20 16.18
CA PRO A 271 10.48 -0.32 15.80
C PRO A 271 10.87 -0.51 14.33
N ARG A 272 11.27 0.59 13.67
CA ARG A 272 11.82 0.57 12.30
C ARG A 272 13.32 0.81 12.35
N GLU A 273 14.08 -0.15 11.82
CA GLU A 273 15.52 -0.01 11.63
C GLU A 273 15.83 0.20 10.15
N TYR A 274 16.62 1.22 9.85
CA TYR A 274 16.98 1.59 8.48
C TYR A 274 18.44 1.20 8.19
N LYS A 275 18.66 0.42 7.14
CA LYS A 275 19.98 0.04 6.63
C LYS A 275 20.23 0.78 5.32
N LYS A 276 21.44 1.32 5.16
CA LYS A 276 21.90 1.96 3.92
C LYS A 276 22.56 0.95 3.00
#